data_AF-A0A6L6JBP7-F1
#
_entry.id   AF-A0A6L6JBP7-F1
#
_cell.length_a   1.000
_cell.length_b   1.000
_cell.length_c   1.000
_cell.angle_alpha   90.00
_cell.angle_beta   90.00
_cell.angle_gamma   90.00
#
_symmetry.space_group_name_H-M   'P 1'
#
loop_
_entity.id
_entity.type
_entity.pdbx_description
1 polymer ?
#
loop_
_entity_poly.entity_id
_entity_poly.type
_entity_poly.pdbx_seq_one_letter_code
_entity_poly.pdbx_strand_id
1 'polypeptide(L)'
;MAIINGTNSSNTLRGTASNDVISGLGGADIFYWRSGIGNDTIHGGNAGDNYDANPYTPGNPGGDRLILEGNVGAKITFSTTEAGTVQIGSNRLTFDGIERLEGTSANDIVRGGNAKLTAAHDGTPQHGLTLYTYGGNDDIVASNFDDIIDAGAGNDTIRAGGGGDVIHSSTGSDLIYGGAGDENIRWGSGSNMHNPGNDTIYGGTGNDLINIWIKDGDIDNEAVGIRGVSVTINNVSNAGAFAGTASTNIGGASSLRFSEFEQAWTHEGNDTVNGANATVAANKAGIIFNTRWGHDALTGTGGHDILVTDDGRDTITGGRGNDELWIGEDGRQADGDRDVVIFRAGDGNDTIFGFESDLDVLNLAGRSYNARETGDGTLLSFGNGDTILLSDVFDFV
;
A
#
# COMPACT_ATOMS: atom_id res chain seq x y z
N MET A 1 -44.40 -5.35 -8.38
CA MET A 1 -43.43 -4.83 -7.42
C MET A 1 -43.52 -5.70 -6.18
N ALA A 2 -42.52 -6.54 -5.95
CA ALA A 2 -42.48 -7.32 -4.71
C ALA A 2 -41.79 -6.50 -3.61
N ILE A 3 -42.15 -6.79 -2.36
CA ILE A 3 -41.46 -6.27 -1.18
C ILE A 3 -40.80 -7.47 -0.51
N ILE A 4 -39.50 -7.42 -0.33
CA ILE A 4 -38.69 -8.48 0.25
C ILE A 4 -38.03 -7.90 1.51
N ASN A 5 -38.40 -8.44 2.68
CA ASN A 5 -37.81 -8.02 3.94
C ASN A 5 -36.95 -9.13 4.51
N GLY A 6 -35.74 -8.77 4.92
CA GLY A 6 -34.87 -9.56 5.78
C GLY A 6 -35.35 -9.55 7.22
N THR A 7 -34.39 -9.68 8.13
CA THR A 7 -34.55 -9.79 9.57
C THR A 7 -33.52 -8.91 10.26
N ASN A 8 -33.56 -8.76 11.60
CA ASN A 8 -32.49 -8.08 12.34
C ASN A 8 -31.25 -8.98 12.53
N SER A 9 -30.93 -9.79 11.54
CA SER A 9 -29.79 -10.71 11.51
C SER A 9 -29.32 -10.80 10.08
N SER A 10 -28.01 -10.98 9.88
CA SER A 10 -27.40 -11.11 8.56
C SER A 10 -28.15 -12.07 7.64
N ASN A 11 -28.48 -11.59 6.46
CA ASN A 11 -29.23 -12.28 5.44
C ASN A 11 -28.48 -12.28 4.10
N THR A 12 -28.95 -13.13 3.20
CA THR A 12 -28.56 -13.10 1.81
C THR A 12 -29.82 -12.92 0.97
N LEU A 13 -29.90 -11.79 0.27
CA LEU A 13 -31.13 -11.30 -0.34
C LEU A 13 -30.94 -11.10 -1.84
N ARG A 14 -32.00 -11.41 -2.59
CA ARG A 14 -32.07 -11.26 -4.05
C ARG A 14 -33.50 -10.94 -4.48
N GLY A 15 -33.63 -10.04 -5.45
CA GLY A 15 -34.89 -9.73 -6.13
C GLY A 15 -35.43 -10.87 -7.01
N THR A 16 -36.66 -10.67 -7.46
CA THR A 16 -37.37 -11.46 -8.47
C THR A 16 -37.02 -10.96 -9.88
N ALA A 17 -37.84 -11.23 -10.89
CA ALA A 17 -37.67 -10.64 -12.23
C ALA A 17 -38.50 -9.35 -12.44
N SER A 18 -39.11 -8.85 -11.37
CA SER A 18 -39.91 -7.63 -11.34
C SER A 18 -39.19 -6.55 -10.54
N ASN A 19 -39.58 -5.29 -10.71
CA ASN A 19 -39.09 -4.19 -9.87
C ASN A 19 -39.41 -4.45 -8.40
N ASP A 20 -38.41 -4.56 -7.54
CA ASP A 20 -38.58 -4.93 -6.14
C ASP A 20 -38.08 -3.85 -5.18
N VAL A 21 -38.63 -3.85 -3.97
CA VAL A 21 -38.08 -3.12 -2.83
C VAL A 21 -37.57 -4.17 -1.84
N ILE A 22 -36.28 -4.15 -1.56
CA ILE A 22 -35.59 -5.12 -0.73
C ILE A 22 -35.04 -4.37 0.49
N SER A 23 -35.35 -4.86 1.69
CA SER A 23 -34.85 -4.27 2.94
C SER A 23 -34.15 -5.34 3.76
N GLY A 24 -32.87 -5.12 4.10
CA GLY A 24 -32.09 -5.99 4.98
C GLY A 24 -32.55 -5.92 6.44
N LEU A 25 -32.78 -4.68 6.89
CA LEU A 25 -33.14 -4.26 8.25
C LEU A 25 -31.92 -4.12 9.15
N GLY A 26 -31.35 -5.22 9.63
CA GLY A 26 -30.19 -5.13 10.50
C GLY A 26 -29.36 -6.40 10.48
N GLY A 27 -28.10 -6.27 10.88
CA GLY A 27 -27.05 -7.26 10.66
C GLY A 27 -26.41 -7.02 9.31
N ALA A 28 -25.16 -7.46 9.16
CA ALA A 28 -24.45 -7.36 7.90
C ALA A 28 -25.08 -8.25 6.82
N ASP A 29 -25.85 -7.65 5.92
CA ASP A 29 -26.61 -8.30 4.86
C ASP A 29 -25.85 -8.33 3.54
N ILE A 30 -26.10 -9.36 2.73
CA ILE A 30 -25.53 -9.49 1.39
C ILE A 30 -26.65 -9.44 0.36
N PHE A 31 -26.58 -8.47 -0.54
CA PHE A 31 -27.52 -8.28 -1.63
C PHE A 31 -26.89 -8.66 -2.96
N TYR A 32 -27.59 -9.47 -3.75
CA TYR A 32 -27.18 -9.80 -5.12
C TYR A 32 -28.07 -9.09 -6.13
N TRP A 33 -27.46 -8.34 -7.05
CA TRP A 33 -28.17 -7.66 -8.10
C TRP A 33 -27.51 -7.85 -9.48
N ARG A 34 -28.32 -7.89 -10.54
CA ARG A 34 -27.84 -8.04 -11.92
C ARG A 34 -28.79 -7.40 -12.93
N SER A 35 -28.38 -7.26 -14.17
CA SER A 35 -29.32 -6.91 -15.25
C SER A 35 -30.35 -8.02 -15.48
N GLY A 36 -31.58 -7.65 -15.87
CA GLY A 36 -32.66 -8.57 -16.21
C GLY A 36 -33.54 -9.00 -15.05
N ILE A 37 -33.29 -8.52 -13.82
CA ILE A 37 -34.16 -8.79 -12.66
C ILE A 37 -35.15 -7.67 -12.32
N GLY A 38 -35.05 -6.51 -12.98
CA GLY A 38 -35.98 -5.40 -12.76
C GLY A 38 -35.25 -4.11 -12.42
N ASN A 39 -36.03 -3.06 -12.16
CA ASN A 39 -35.52 -1.84 -11.57
C ASN A 39 -35.83 -1.87 -10.07
N ASP A 40 -34.81 -2.08 -9.26
CA ASP A 40 -34.98 -2.42 -7.86
C ASP A 40 -34.53 -1.28 -6.95
N THR A 41 -34.98 -1.33 -5.69
CA THR A 41 -34.52 -0.49 -4.60
C THR A 41 -34.05 -1.39 -3.46
N ILE A 42 -32.83 -1.17 -2.99
CA ILE A 42 -32.23 -1.91 -1.87
C ILE A 42 -32.02 -0.93 -0.71
N HIS A 43 -32.48 -1.31 0.47
CA HIS A 43 -32.14 -0.67 1.74
C HIS A 43 -31.36 -1.71 2.54
N GLY A 44 -30.07 -1.48 2.81
CA GLY A 44 -29.30 -2.39 3.66
C GLY A 44 -29.87 -2.40 5.07
N GLY A 45 -29.69 -1.28 5.73
CA GLY A 45 -30.03 -1.16 7.14
C GLY A 45 -28.97 -0.31 7.80
N ASN A 46 -29.12 -0.12 9.11
CA ASN A 46 -28.13 0.62 9.91
C ASN A 46 -27.95 -0.06 11.27
N ALA A 47 -28.39 -1.31 11.45
CA ALA A 47 -28.64 -1.85 12.78
C ALA A 47 -27.90 -3.17 12.99
N GLY A 48 -26.80 -3.18 13.73
CA GLY A 48 -26.04 -4.39 14.04
C GLY A 48 -25.04 -4.80 12.95
N ASP A 49 -24.63 -3.86 12.12
CA ASP A 49 -23.83 -4.13 10.93
C ASP A 49 -22.37 -4.40 11.30
N ASN A 50 -21.88 -3.81 12.40
CA ASN A 50 -20.52 -4.00 12.93
C ASN A 50 -19.42 -3.84 11.84
N TYR A 51 -19.58 -2.85 10.96
CA TYR A 51 -18.67 -2.63 9.83
C TYR A 51 -17.23 -2.42 10.31
N ASP A 52 -16.34 -3.27 9.82
CA ASP A 52 -14.89 -3.11 9.96
C ASP A 52 -14.30 -2.46 8.70
N ALA A 53 -13.80 -1.24 8.86
CA ALA A 53 -13.13 -0.49 7.80
C ALA A 53 -11.71 -1.02 7.51
N ASN A 54 -11.16 -1.96 8.29
CA ASN A 54 -9.83 -2.48 8.03
C ASN A 54 -9.84 -3.45 6.82
N PRO A 55 -9.20 -3.09 5.68
CA PRO A 55 -9.17 -3.94 4.49
C PRO A 55 -8.32 -5.21 4.67
N TYR A 56 -7.53 -5.28 5.74
CA TYR A 56 -6.66 -6.41 6.05
C TYR A 56 -7.29 -7.38 7.06
N THR A 57 -8.45 -7.07 7.64
CA THR A 57 -9.15 -8.02 8.51
C THR A 57 -9.68 -9.18 7.66
N PRO A 58 -9.33 -10.45 7.97
CA PRO A 58 -9.76 -11.59 7.17
C PRO A 58 -11.28 -11.62 6.95
N GLY A 59 -11.67 -11.63 5.67
CA GLY A 59 -13.08 -11.67 5.25
C GLY A 59 -13.81 -10.33 5.26
N ASN A 60 -13.16 -9.22 5.64
CA ASN A 60 -13.73 -7.87 5.71
C ASN A 60 -15.10 -7.88 6.43
N PRO A 61 -15.11 -8.17 7.75
CA PRO A 61 -16.32 -8.49 8.49
C PRO A 61 -17.28 -7.30 8.65
N GLY A 62 -18.53 -7.62 8.96
CA GLY A 62 -19.61 -6.65 9.16
C GLY A 62 -20.07 -5.97 7.88
N GLY A 63 -20.87 -4.91 7.99
CA GLY A 63 -21.38 -4.03 6.92
C GLY A 63 -22.25 -4.71 5.86
N ASP A 64 -23.25 -3.99 5.37
CA ASP A 64 -24.07 -4.41 4.25
C ASP A 64 -23.28 -4.36 2.94
N ARG A 65 -23.47 -5.41 2.14
CA ARG A 65 -22.69 -5.66 0.93
C ARG A 65 -23.60 -5.81 -0.28
N LEU A 66 -23.38 -4.99 -1.29
CA LEU A 66 -24.03 -5.12 -2.59
C LEU A 66 -23.07 -5.78 -3.59
N ILE A 67 -23.46 -6.93 -4.12
CA ILE A 67 -22.71 -7.69 -5.11
C ILE A 67 -23.41 -7.58 -6.47
N LEU A 68 -22.71 -7.01 -7.45
CA LEU A 68 -23.19 -6.87 -8.81
C LEU A 68 -22.73 -8.07 -9.66
N GLU A 69 -23.68 -8.88 -10.11
CA GLU A 69 -23.34 -10.07 -10.89
C GLU A 69 -23.46 -9.84 -12.39
N GLY A 70 -22.55 -10.50 -13.12
CA GLY A 70 -22.62 -10.63 -14.56
C GLY A 70 -21.33 -10.19 -15.25
N ASN A 71 -21.42 -10.15 -16.58
CA ASN A 71 -20.28 -9.88 -17.46
C ASN A 71 -20.57 -8.63 -18.32
N VAL A 72 -21.38 -7.71 -17.78
CA VAL A 72 -21.75 -6.45 -18.44
C VAL A 72 -21.40 -5.35 -17.46
N GLY A 73 -20.58 -4.41 -17.92
CA GLY A 73 -20.12 -3.29 -17.11
C GLY A 73 -21.26 -2.54 -16.43
N ALA A 74 -21.08 -2.26 -15.14
CA ALA A 74 -21.94 -1.48 -14.30
C ALA A 74 -21.51 -0.02 -14.29
N LYS A 75 -22.47 0.88 -14.45
CA LYS A 75 -22.26 2.29 -14.11
C LYS A 75 -22.82 2.55 -12.72
N ILE A 76 -21.91 2.74 -11.77
CA ILE A 76 -22.18 2.99 -10.36
C ILE A 76 -22.00 4.48 -10.09
N THR A 77 -22.97 5.10 -9.40
CA THR A 77 -22.91 6.52 -9.03
C THR A 77 -23.35 6.69 -7.59
N PHE A 78 -22.44 7.14 -6.75
CA PHE A 78 -22.69 7.39 -5.34
C PHE A 78 -23.21 8.81 -5.12
N SER A 79 -24.10 8.93 -4.14
CA SER A 79 -24.69 10.19 -3.66
C SER A 79 -24.31 10.48 -2.21
N THR A 80 -24.14 9.42 -1.41
CA THR A 80 -23.41 9.41 -0.14
C THR A 80 -22.41 8.26 -0.14
N THR A 81 -21.60 8.12 0.91
CA THR A 81 -20.67 6.99 1.06
C THR A 81 -21.38 5.63 1.21
N GLU A 82 -22.69 5.63 1.48
CA GLU A 82 -23.50 4.42 1.67
C GLU A 82 -24.72 4.33 0.72
N ALA A 83 -24.92 5.32 -0.18
CA ALA A 83 -26.12 5.38 -1.01
C ALA A 83 -25.83 5.84 -2.43
N GLY A 84 -26.52 5.25 -3.40
CA GLY A 84 -26.24 5.50 -4.79
C GLY A 84 -27.15 4.72 -5.72
N THR A 85 -26.71 4.63 -6.97
CA THR A 85 -27.46 3.97 -8.03
C THR A 85 -26.54 3.19 -8.94
N VAL A 86 -27.03 2.07 -9.48
CA VAL A 86 -26.31 1.24 -10.44
C VAL A 86 -27.14 1.12 -11.72
N GLN A 87 -26.48 1.20 -12.87
CA GLN A 87 -27.08 0.92 -14.18
C GLN A 87 -26.29 -0.21 -14.85
N ILE A 88 -26.98 -1.32 -15.17
CA ILE A 88 -26.43 -2.40 -16.01
C ILE A 88 -27.44 -2.67 -17.13
N GLY A 89 -27.00 -2.59 -18.38
CA GLY A 89 -27.89 -2.71 -19.54
C GLY A 89 -29.03 -1.68 -19.48
N SER A 90 -30.28 -2.14 -19.56
CA SER A 90 -31.48 -1.28 -19.45
C SER A 90 -32.03 -1.16 -18.02
N ASN A 91 -31.48 -1.90 -17.05
CA ASN A 91 -32.00 -1.96 -15.69
C ASN A 91 -31.22 -1.04 -14.74
N ARG A 92 -31.94 -0.52 -13.75
CA ARG A 92 -31.43 0.42 -12.75
C ARG A 92 -31.74 -0.03 -11.33
N LEU A 93 -30.72 -0.06 -10.48
CA LEU A 93 -30.85 -0.20 -9.04
C LEU A 93 -30.66 1.16 -8.36
N THR A 94 -31.42 1.39 -7.28
CA THR A 94 -31.14 2.44 -6.29
C THR A 94 -30.83 1.75 -4.96
N PHE A 95 -29.84 2.23 -4.21
CA PHE A 95 -29.47 1.64 -2.93
C PHE A 95 -29.15 2.71 -1.87
N ASP A 96 -29.34 2.35 -0.61
CA ASP A 96 -28.88 3.06 0.59
C ASP A 96 -28.54 2.10 1.73
N GLY A 97 -27.70 2.55 2.67
CA GLY A 97 -27.19 1.74 3.78
C GLY A 97 -26.31 0.59 3.29
N ILE A 98 -25.44 0.83 2.30
CA ILE A 98 -24.52 -0.19 1.78
C ILE A 98 -23.10 0.29 2.03
N GLU A 99 -22.39 -0.37 2.95
CA GLU A 99 -21.01 -0.01 3.29
C GLU A 99 -20.00 -0.58 2.29
N ARG A 100 -20.33 -1.67 1.57
CA ARG A 100 -19.45 -2.29 0.58
C ARG A 100 -20.13 -2.58 -0.74
N LEU A 101 -19.47 -2.21 -1.84
CA LEU A 101 -19.96 -2.51 -3.18
C LEU A 101 -18.93 -3.33 -3.95
N GLU A 102 -19.41 -4.44 -4.51
CA GLU A 102 -18.65 -5.28 -5.43
C GLU A 102 -19.17 -5.12 -6.86
N GLY A 103 -18.26 -4.83 -7.77
CA GLY A 103 -18.47 -4.67 -9.20
C GLY A 103 -18.72 -5.98 -9.93
N THR A 104 -18.87 -5.87 -11.24
CA THR A 104 -19.05 -7.01 -12.15
C THR A 104 -17.71 -7.56 -12.60
N SER A 105 -17.71 -8.60 -13.45
CA SER A 105 -16.46 -9.11 -14.06
C SER A 105 -16.07 -8.38 -15.36
N ALA A 106 -16.67 -7.23 -15.63
CA ALA A 106 -16.50 -6.48 -16.85
C ALA A 106 -16.25 -5.01 -16.51
N ASN A 107 -15.79 -4.24 -17.50
CA ASN A 107 -15.43 -2.84 -17.36
C ASN A 107 -16.53 -1.99 -16.72
N ASP A 108 -16.35 -1.68 -15.45
CA ASP A 108 -17.23 -0.89 -14.63
C ASP A 108 -16.82 0.59 -14.65
N ILE A 109 -17.78 1.45 -14.33
CA ILE A 109 -17.56 2.89 -14.16
C ILE A 109 -18.09 3.28 -12.79
N VAL A 110 -17.21 3.72 -11.90
CA VAL A 110 -17.57 4.21 -10.57
C VAL A 110 -17.42 5.73 -10.52
N ARG A 111 -18.47 6.40 -10.03
CA ARG A 111 -18.50 7.86 -9.84
C ARG A 111 -18.87 8.21 -8.40
N GLY A 112 -17.85 8.43 -7.58
CA GLY A 112 -17.90 8.75 -6.16
C GLY A 112 -17.56 10.20 -5.80
N GLY A 113 -16.93 10.97 -6.70
CA GLY A 113 -16.32 12.26 -6.33
C GLY A 113 -17.26 13.37 -5.82
N ASN A 114 -18.59 13.15 -5.90
CA ASN A 114 -19.61 14.05 -5.32
C ASN A 114 -20.39 13.39 -4.16
N ALA A 115 -19.99 12.21 -3.72
CA ALA A 115 -20.59 11.53 -2.58
C ALA A 115 -20.41 12.37 -1.32
N LYS A 116 -21.46 12.47 -0.52
CA LYS A 116 -21.41 13.09 0.81
C LYS A 116 -21.07 12.03 1.86
N LEU A 117 -20.29 12.40 2.86
CA LEU A 117 -20.01 11.51 3.99
C LEU A 117 -21.30 11.16 4.74
N THR A 118 -21.57 9.87 4.90
CA THR A 118 -22.60 9.40 5.82
C THR A 118 -22.12 9.60 7.27
N ALA A 119 -23.02 10.01 8.16
CA ALA A 119 -22.70 10.19 9.57
C ALA A 119 -22.61 8.83 10.26
N ALA A 120 -21.74 8.68 11.27
CA ALA A 120 -21.64 7.44 12.04
C ALA A 120 -22.99 7.01 12.63
N HIS A 121 -23.27 5.71 12.60
CA HIS A 121 -24.53 5.11 13.05
C HIS A 121 -24.31 3.68 13.54
N ASP A 122 -25.05 3.26 14.57
CA ASP A 122 -25.05 1.92 15.21
C ASP A 122 -23.73 1.12 15.24
N GLY A 123 -22.62 1.77 15.59
CA GLY A 123 -21.31 1.12 15.67
C GLY A 123 -20.52 1.08 14.36
N THR A 124 -21.12 1.52 13.25
CA THR A 124 -20.43 1.87 12.00
C THR A 124 -19.86 3.30 12.12
N PRO A 125 -18.52 3.47 12.07
CA PRO A 125 -17.88 4.78 12.07
C PRO A 125 -18.14 5.52 10.76
N GLN A 126 -17.75 6.79 10.67
CA GLN A 126 -17.68 7.45 9.37
C GLN A 126 -16.58 6.80 8.52
N HIS A 127 -16.85 6.56 7.24
CA HIS A 127 -15.91 5.96 6.30
C HIS A 127 -16.16 6.48 4.87
N GLY A 128 -15.15 6.38 4.00
CA GLY A 128 -15.30 6.58 2.55
C GLY A 128 -15.96 5.38 1.88
N LEU A 129 -15.74 5.21 0.58
CA LEU A 129 -16.25 4.10 -0.21
C LEU A 129 -15.39 2.85 0.01
N THR A 130 -16.02 1.68 0.12
CA THR A 130 -15.31 0.40 0.01
C THR A 130 -15.75 -0.29 -1.28
N LEU A 131 -14.80 -0.43 -2.21
CA LEU A 131 -15.04 -0.85 -3.59
C LEU A 131 -14.17 -2.06 -3.94
N TYR A 132 -14.80 -3.10 -4.49
CA TYR A 132 -14.11 -4.25 -5.09
C TYR A 132 -14.63 -4.44 -6.52
N THR A 133 -13.93 -3.96 -7.55
CA THR A 133 -14.45 -4.05 -8.93
C THR A 133 -14.09 -5.35 -9.65
N TYR A 134 -13.24 -6.18 -9.04
CA TYR A 134 -12.87 -7.54 -9.46
C TYR A 134 -12.13 -7.66 -10.79
N GLY A 135 -12.74 -7.32 -11.91
CA GLY A 135 -11.98 -7.34 -13.15
C GLY A 135 -12.73 -6.77 -14.33
N GLY A 136 -11.99 -6.57 -15.42
CA GLY A 136 -12.37 -5.62 -16.44
C GLY A 136 -11.40 -4.44 -16.41
N ASN A 137 -11.53 -3.53 -17.36
CA ASN A 137 -10.79 -2.27 -17.35
C ASN A 137 -11.71 -1.20 -16.78
N ASP A 138 -11.57 -0.91 -15.49
CA ASP A 138 -12.50 -0.10 -14.73
C ASP A 138 -12.07 1.38 -14.71
N ASP A 139 -13.06 2.28 -14.69
CA ASP A 139 -12.85 3.72 -14.53
C ASP A 139 -13.46 4.17 -13.21
N ILE A 140 -12.59 4.26 -12.20
CA ILE A 140 -12.94 4.53 -10.81
C ILE A 140 -12.59 5.98 -10.49
N VAL A 141 -13.61 6.75 -10.11
CA VAL A 141 -13.45 7.99 -9.35
C VAL A 141 -14.07 7.73 -7.98
N ALA A 142 -13.26 7.64 -6.94
CA ALA A 142 -13.75 7.43 -5.58
C ALA A 142 -14.17 8.77 -4.95
N SER A 143 -14.26 8.87 -3.63
CA SER A 143 -14.85 10.00 -2.92
C SER A 143 -13.82 11.09 -2.58
N ASN A 144 -14.06 11.88 -1.54
CA ASN A 144 -13.06 12.81 -0.98
C ASN A 144 -12.82 12.48 0.50
N PHE A 145 -13.00 11.22 0.86
CA PHE A 145 -12.86 10.66 2.19
C PHE A 145 -12.09 9.35 2.08
N ASP A 146 -11.54 8.85 3.19
CA ASP A 146 -10.73 7.65 3.25
C ASP A 146 -11.44 6.42 2.62
N ASP A 147 -11.07 6.12 1.39
CA ASP A 147 -11.64 5.06 0.56
C ASP A 147 -10.78 3.79 0.61
N ILE A 148 -11.41 2.64 0.35
CA ILE A 148 -10.76 1.34 0.19
C ILE A 148 -11.11 0.84 -1.20
N ILE A 149 -10.09 0.60 -2.01
CA ILE A 149 -10.27 0.26 -3.43
C ILE A 149 -9.44 -0.98 -3.75
N ASP A 150 -10.10 -2.05 -4.17
CA ASP A 150 -9.47 -3.15 -4.91
C ASP A 150 -10.05 -3.18 -6.33
N ALA A 151 -9.24 -2.77 -7.31
CA ALA A 151 -9.69 -2.73 -8.71
C ALA A 151 -9.64 -4.11 -9.39
N GLY A 152 -8.88 -5.05 -8.80
CA GLY A 152 -8.81 -6.42 -9.26
C GLY A 152 -7.97 -6.63 -10.53
N ALA A 153 -8.55 -7.19 -11.60
CA ALA A 153 -7.80 -7.63 -12.77
C ALA A 153 -8.22 -6.91 -14.05
N GLY A 154 -7.27 -6.30 -14.73
CA GLY A 154 -7.48 -5.58 -15.99
C GLY A 154 -6.76 -4.24 -15.93
N ASN A 155 -6.89 -3.42 -16.97
CA ASN A 155 -6.17 -2.15 -17.03
C ASN A 155 -7.04 -1.04 -16.46
N ASP A 156 -6.88 -0.78 -15.17
CA ASP A 156 -7.77 0.09 -14.42
C ASP A 156 -7.27 1.54 -14.40
N THR A 157 -8.20 2.47 -14.28
CA THR A 157 -7.88 3.87 -14.03
C THR A 157 -8.57 4.31 -12.75
N ILE A 158 -7.77 4.66 -11.74
CA ILE A 158 -8.24 5.02 -10.41
C ILE A 158 -7.88 6.48 -10.14
N ARG A 159 -8.88 7.25 -9.69
CA ARG A 159 -8.72 8.56 -9.06
C ARG A 159 -9.36 8.45 -7.69
N ALA A 160 -8.56 8.30 -6.65
CA ALA A 160 -9.07 8.06 -5.31
C ALA A 160 -9.69 9.34 -4.72
N GLY A 161 -9.03 10.48 -4.93
CA GLY A 161 -9.64 11.79 -4.76
C GLY A 161 -8.99 12.52 -3.61
N GLY A 162 -9.57 12.46 -2.43
CA GLY A 162 -8.85 12.88 -1.23
C GLY A 162 -9.27 12.07 -0.02
N GLY A 163 -8.58 12.22 1.10
CA GLY A 163 -8.64 11.27 2.21
C GLY A 163 -7.42 10.34 2.17
N GLY A 164 -7.16 9.66 3.28
CA GLY A 164 -6.10 8.66 3.36
C GLY A 164 -6.58 7.34 2.77
N ASP A 165 -6.39 7.15 1.47
CA ASP A 165 -6.97 6.02 0.74
C ASP A 165 -6.09 4.77 0.81
N VAL A 166 -6.72 3.58 0.86
CA VAL A 166 -6.04 2.30 0.70
C VAL A 166 -6.38 1.71 -0.66
N ILE A 167 -5.38 1.56 -1.53
CA ILE A 167 -5.57 1.18 -2.93
C ILE A 167 -4.76 -0.06 -3.27
N HIS A 168 -5.41 -1.06 -3.85
CA HIS A 168 -4.80 -2.24 -4.44
C HIS A 168 -5.27 -2.37 -5.89
N SER A 169 -4.35 -2.21 -6.85
CA SER A 169 -4.69 -2.36 -8.27
C SER A 169 -4.58 -3.79 -8.78
N SER A 170 -3.89 -4.67 -8.03
CA SER A 170 -3.78 -6.09 -8.31
C SER A 170 -3.04 -6.41 -9.63
N THR A 171 -3.70 -6.74 -10.75
CA THR A 171 -3.02 -7.19 -11.98
C THR A 171 -3.50 -6.43 -13.19
N GLY A 172 -2.59 -5.95 -14.03
CA GLY A 172 -2.98 -5.24 -15.23
C GLY A 172 -1.99 -4.21 -15.71
N SER A 173 -2.45 -3.09 -16.22
CA SER A 173 -1.58 -1.96 -16.56
C SER A 173 -2.36 -0.72 -16.19
N ASP A 174 -2.19 -0.36 -14.94
CA ASP A 174 -3.05 0.52 -14.19
C ASP A 174 -2.50 1.93 -14.15
N LEU A 175 -3.42 2.88 -14.04
CA LEU A 175 -3.12 4.28 -13.83
C LEU A 175 -3.82 4.76 -12.57
N ILE A 176 -3.04 5.04 -11.54
CA ILE A 176 -3.55 5.45 -10.23
C ILE A 176 -3.11 6.88 -9.94
N TYR A 177 -4.08 7.69 -9.53
CA TYR A 177 -3.88 8.98 -8.88
C TYR A 177 -4.46 8.86 -7.47
N GLY A 178 -3.61 8.88 -6.44
CA GLY A 178 -4.04 8.92 -5.04
C GLY A 178 -4.84 10.21 -4.80
N GLY A 179 -4.16 11.34 -4.94
CA GLY A 179 -4.80 12.64 -4.86
C GLY A 179 -4.32 13.43 -3.66
N ALA A 180 -5.19 13.69 -2.69
CA ALA A 180 -4.84 14.49 -1.52
C ALA A 180 -5.15 13.75 -0.22
N GLY A 181 -4.14 13.43 0.57
CA GLY A 181 -4.30 12.65 1.80
C GLY A 181 -2.97 12.06 2.22
N ASP A 182 -2.99 11.08 3.11
CA ASP A 182 -1.82 10.23 3.29
C ASP A 182 -2.19 8.84 2.72
N GLU A 183 -1.84 8.58 1.46
CA GLU A 183 -2.29 7.42 0.73
C GLU A 183 -1.44 6.18 1.04
N ASN A 184 -2.08 5.00 1.04
CA ASN A 184 -1.43 3.71 1.08
C ASN A 184 -1.76 2.94 -0.21
N ILE A 185 -0.82 2.95 -1.15
CA ILE A 185 -1.02 2.35 -2.46
C ILE A 185 -0.14 1.13 -2.60
N ARG A 186 -0.73 0.02 -3.00
CA ARG A 186 -0.05 -1.27 -3.15
C ARG A 186 0.09 -1.67 -4.60
N TRP A 187 1.33 -2.02 -4.97
CA TRP A 187 1.68 -2.66 -6.23
C TRP A 187 2.07 -4.13 -6.01
N GLY A 188 1.32 -5.06 -6.61
CA GLY A 188 1.50 -6.51 -6.47
C GLY A 188 0.79 -7.15 -5.28
N SER A 189 0.63 -8.48 -5.31
CA SER A 189 -0.25 -9.24 -4.40
C SER A 189 0.47 -10.10 -3.34
N GLY A 190 1.78 -9.93 -3.16
CA GLY A 190 2.56 -10.56 -2.06
C GLY A 190 2.77 -12.07 -2.12
N SER A 191 2.11 -12.78 -3.04
CA SER A 191 2.39 -14.18 -3.41
C SER A 191 1.50 -14.58 -4.60
N ASN A 192 1.74 -15.78 -5.17
CA ASN A 192 1.00 -16.48 -6.24
C ASN A 192 1.53 -16.39 -7.68
N MET A 193 2.79 -15.97 -7.89
CA MET A 193 3.38 -15.86 -9.25
C MET A 193 2.46 -15.11 -10.24
N HIS A 194 1.66 -14.16 -9.75
CA HIS A 194 0.83 -13.31 -10.59
C HIS A 194 1.67 -12.18 -11.16
N ASN A 195 1.37 -11.81 -12.41
CA ASN A 195 2.00 -10.69 -13.08
C ASN A 195 1.24 -9.41 -12.65
N PRO A 196 1.85 -8.51 -11.85
CA PRO A 196 1.21 -7.26 -11.47
C PRO A 196 1.05 -6.33 -12.69
N GLY A 197 1.98 -6.42 -13.64
CA GLY A 197 1.94 -5.75 -14.93
C GLY A 197 2.65 -4.41 -14.96
N ASN A 198 2.17 -3.46 -15.76
CA ASN A 198 2.91 -2.24 -16.11
C ASN A 198 2.17 -0.98 -15.68
N ASP A 199 2.46 -0.52 -14.47
CA ASP A 199 1.63 0.45 -13.78
C ASP A 199 2.29 1.82 -13.69
N THR A 200 1.46 2.85 -13.63
CA THR A 200 1.85 4.20 -13.28
C THR A 200 1.05 4.67 -12.07
N ILE A 201 1.75 5.04 -11.01
CA ILE A 201 1.13 5.45 -9.75
C ILE A 201 1.67 6.82 -9.32
N TYR A 202 0.75 7.72 -9.00
CA TYR A 202 1.02 9.02 -8.40
C TYR A 202 0.41 9.01 -6.99
N GLY A 203 1.21 9.24 -5.94
CA GLY A 203 0.70 9.38 -4.57
C GLY A 203 -0.14 10.66 -4.47
N GLY A 204 0.52 11.78 -4.71
CA GLY A 204 -0.14 13.08 -4.86
C GLY A 204 0.36 14.07 -3.83
N THR A 205 -0.54 14.60 -3.00
CA THR A 205 -0.14 15.49 -1.90
C THR A 205 -0.41 14.85 -0.55
N GLY A 206 0.63 14.81 0.27
CA GLY A 206 0.60 14.46 1.69
C GLY A 206 1.81 13.60 2.00
N ASN A 207 1.67 12.58 2.83
CA ASN A 207 2.74 11.65 3.16
C ASN A 207 2.35 10.25 2.68
N ASP A 208 2.62 10.00 1.41
CA ASP A 208 2.15 8.81 0.72
C ASP A 208 3.11 7.64 0.90
N LEU A 209 2.54 6.46 1.02
CA LEU A 209 3.24 5.19 1.10
C LEU A 209 2.97 4.34 -0.15
N ILE A 210 4.04 3.99 -0.86
CA ILE A 210 4.01 2.95 -1.89
C ILE A 210 4.46 1.61 -1.28
N ASN A 211 3.56 0.62 -1.29
CA ASN A 211 3.84 -0.76 -0.91
C ASN A 211 4.14 -1.59 -2.16
N ILE A 212 5.41 -1.91 -2.37
CA ILE A 212 5.87 -2.77 -3.46
C ILE A 212 5.93 -4.20 -2.93
N TRP A 213 4.81 -4.92 -3.03
CA TRP A 213 4.67 -6.23 -2.38
C TRP A 213 4.64 -7.37 -3.40
N ILE A 214 5.83 -7.83 -3.81
CA ILE A 214 5.99 -8.92 -4.78
C ILE A 214 7.13 -9.84 -4.36
N LYS A 215 6.85 -11.14 -4.23
CA LYS A 215 7.85 -12.17 -3.94
C LYS A 215 7.60 -13.49 -4.65
N ASP A 216 8.65 -14.29 -4.82
CA ASP A 216 8.56 -15.71 -5.19
C ASP A 216 9.49 -16.54 -4.29
N GLY A 217 8.87 -17.34 -3.43
CA GLY A 217 9.54 -18.13 -2.41
C GLY A 217 8.75 -18.15 -1.10
N ASP A 218 9.23 -18.97 -0.19
CA ASP A 218 8.69 -19.14 1.16
C ASP A 218 9.68 -18.55 2.16
N ILE A 219 9.18 -17.69 3.05
CA ILE A 219 9.99 -17.07 4.13
C ILE A 219 10.56 -18.12 5.07
N ASP A 220 9.88 -19.26 5.20
CA ASP A 220 10.33 -20.37 6.03
C ASP A 220 11.43 -21.22 5.34
N ASN A 221 11.78 -20.92 4.07
CA ASN A 221 12.73 -21.69 3.28
C ASN A 221 13.64 -20.82 2.40
N GLU A 222 14.49 -20.04 3.06
CA GLU A 222 15.46 -19.12 2.45
C GLU A 222 16.64 -19.81 1.75
N ALA A 223 16.75 -21.15 1.78
CA ALA A 223 17.91 -21.88 1.24
C ALA A 223 18.16 -21.63 -0.27
N VAL A 224 17.16 -21.13 -0.99
CA VAL A 224 17.23 -20.77 -2.41
C VAL A 224 17.11 -19.26 -2.69
N GLY A 225 16.95 -18.44 -1.63
CA GLY A 225 16.61 -17.03 -1.70
C GLY A 225 15.16 -16.79 -2.13
N ILE A 226 14.53 -15.74 -1.60
CA ILE A 226 13.18 -15.35 -1.97
C ILE A 226 13.34 -14.29 -3.05
N ARG A 227 12.89 -14.54 -4.28
CA ARG A 227 13.08 -13.53 -5.34
C ARG A 227 12.18 -12.35 -5.02
N GLY A 228 12.76 -11.14 -5.00
CA GLY A 228 12.05 -9.88 -4.81
C GLY A 228 11.99 -9.00 -6.06
N VAL A 229 11.94 -7.70 -5.83
CA VAL A 229 11.88 -6.62 -6.81
C VAL A 229 13.19 -5.86 -6.91
N SER A 230 13.37 -5.16 -8.02
CA SER A 230 14.41 -4.14 -8.15
C SER A 230 13.78 -2.76 -8.28
N VAL A 231 14.14 -1.86 -7.37
CA VAL A 231 13.69 -0.48 -7.27
C VAL A 231 14.85 0.47 -7.57
N THR A 232 14.60 1.49 -8.37
CA THR A 232 15.54 2.57 -8.67
C THR A 232 14.87 3.91 -8.38
N ILE A 233 15.51 4.73 -7.55
CA ILE A 233 15.07 6.09 -7.25
C ILE A 233 15.76 7.06 -8.22
N ASN A 234 14.96 7.88 -8.90
CA ASN A 234 15.45 8.79 -9.95
C ASN A 234 15.60 10.22 -9.44
N ASN A 235 14.70 10.67 -8.57
CA ASN A 235 14.74 12.00 -7.99
C ASN A 235 14.08 12.04 -6.61
N VAL A 236 14.54 12.97 -5.78
CA VAL A 236 13.94 13.32 -4.50
C VAL A 236 13.76 14.84 -4.48
N SER A 237 12.55 15.30 -4.17
CA SER A 237 12.22 16.71 -4.03
C SER A 237 12.84 17.27 -2.73
N ASN A 238 12.89 18.60 -2.61
CA ASN A 238 13.34 19.23 -1.37
C ASN A 238 12.46 18.90 -0.16
N ALA A 239 11.22 18.46 -0.39
CA ALA A 239 10.25 18.14 0.65
C ALA A 239 10.27 16.66 1.06
N GLY A 240 11.08 15.81 0.39
CA GLY A 240 11.15 14.37 0.66
C GLY A 240 10.38 13.50 -0.33
N ALA A 241 9.40 14.06 -1.06
CA ALA A 241 8.71 13.32 -2.12
C ALA A 241 9.69 12.80 -3.17
N PHE A 242 9.67 11.50 -3.47
CA PHE A 242 10.55 10.86 -4.43
C PHE A 242 9.80 10.16 -5.55
N ALA A 243 10.54 9.88 -6.62
CA ALA A 243 10.02 9.20 -7.81
C ALA A 243 11.04 8.21 -8.35
N GLY A 244 10.54 7.13 -8.93
CA GLY A 244 11.36 5.99 -9.28
C GLY A 244 10.68 5.03 -10.23
N THR A 245 11.35 3.90 -10.40
CA THR A 245 10.80 2.74 -11.10
C THR A 245 11.06 1.48 -10.29
N ALA A 246 10.11 0.56 -10.29
CA ALA A 246 10.32 -0.80 -9.80
C ALA A 246 10.12 -1.80 -10.94
N SER A 247 10.76 -2.97 -10.86
CA SER A 247 10.62 -4.01 -11.87
C SER A 247 10.84 -5.40 -11.30
N THR A 248 10.20 -6.39 -11.92
CA THR A 248 10.39 -7.81 -11.59
C THR A 248 10.08 -8.69 -12.80
N ASN A 249 10.52 -9.95 -12.71
CA ASN A 249 10.15 -11.03 -13.64
C ASN A 249 9.35 -12.14 -12.93
N ILE A 250 8.85 -11.89 -11.72
CA ILE A 250 7.99 -12.82 -10.97
C ILE A 250 6.58 -12.76 -11.58
N GLY A 251 6.03 -13.90 -12.00
CA GLY A 251 4.78 -13.96 -12.76
C GLY A 251 4.86 -13.45 -14.20
N GLY A 252 5.90 -12.70 -14.55
CA GLY A 252 6.19 -12.19 -15.88
C GLY A 252 6.92 -10.84 -15.80
N ALA A 253 7.41 -10.34 -16.93
CA ALA A 253 8.06 -9.04 -16.99
C ALA A 253 7.04 -7.94 -16.66
N SER A 254 7.32 -7.20 -15.59
CA SER A 254 6.42 -6.22 -14.98
C SER A 254 7.22 -5.01 -14.53
N SER A 255 6.60 -3.83 -14.54
CA SER A 255 7.25 -2.60 -14.13
C SER A 255 6.27 -1.61 -13.50
N LEU A 256 6.78 -0.81 -12.57
CA LEU A 256 6.07 0.29 -11.95
C LEU A 256 6.85 1.56 -12.24
N ARG A 257 6.14 2.62 -12.63
CA ARG A 257 6.64 4.00 -12.52
C ARG A 257 5.85 4.71 -11.45
N PHE A 258 6.55 5.20 -10.43
CA PHE A 258 5.92 5.90 -9.32
C PHE A 258 6.53 7.28 -9.09
N SER A 259 5.73 8.20 -8.56
CA SER A 259 6.16 9.55 -8.18
C SER A 259 5.24 10.13 -7.13
N GLU A 260 5.72 11.16 -6.43
CA GLU A 260 4.95 11.86 -5.39
C GLU A 260 4.68 10.92 -4.21
N PHE A 261 5.74 10.24 -3.74
CA PHE A 261 5.70 9.38 -2.55
C PHE A 261 6.77 9.79 -1.54
N GLU A 262 6.44 9.80 -0.26
CA GLU A 262 7.34 10.17 0.84
C GLU A 262 7.92 8.93 1.54
N GLN A 263 7.24 7.79 1.41
CA GLN A 263 7.62 6.52 2.02
C GLN A 263 7.45 5.37 1.03
N ALA A 264 8.33 4.38 1.10
CA ALA A 264 8.23 3.18 0.29
C ALA A 264 8.60 1.95 1.10
N TRP A 265 7.79 0.92 0.97
CA TRP A 265 8.03 -0.39 1.57
C TRP A 265 8.21 -1.43 0.48
N THR A 266 9.21 -2.28 0.65
CA THR A 266 9.15 -3.64 0.10
C THR A 266 8.77 -4.62 1.21
N HIS A 267 8.87 -5.92 0.96
CA HIS A 267 8.28 -6.95 1.81
C HIS A 267 9.18 -8.18 1.76
N GLU A 268 8.65 -9.40 1.86
CA GLU A 268 9.45 -10.59 2.16
C GLU A 268 10.35 -11.11 1.02
N GLY A 269 10.59 -10.33 -0.02
CA GLY A 269 11.47 -10.70 -1.13
C GLY A 269 12.88 -10.19 -0.89
N ASN A 270 13.89 -10.89 -1.40
CA ASN A 270 15.25 -10.34 -1.48
C ASN A 270 15.26 -9.23 -2.53
N ASP A 271 15.14 -8.00 -2.06
CA ASP A 271 14.89 -6.80 -2.81
C ASP A 271 16.18 -6.02 -3.06
N THR A 272 16.21 -5.25 -4.15
CA THR A 272 17.32 -4.35 -4.43
C THR A 272 16.79 -2.95 -4.65
N VAL A 273 17.19 -2.02 -3.80
CA VAL A 273 16.82 -0.60 -3.88
C VAL A 273 18.07 0.23 -4.13
N ASN A 274 18.03 1.03 -5.19
CA ASN A 274 19.17 1.86 -5.60
C ASN A 274 18.80 3.32 -5.77
N GLY A 275 19.21 4.15 -4.81
CA GLY A 275 19.12 5.60 -4.84
C GLY A 275 20.41 6.34 -5.22
N ALA A 276 21.51 5.63 -5.49
CA ALA A 276 22.85 6.23 -5.57
C ALA A 276 23.01 7.32 -6.64
N ASN A 277 22.17 7.29 -7.68
CA ASN A 277 22.18 8.24 -8.79
C ASN A 277 20.94 9.17 -8.80
N ALA A 278 20.14 9.17 -7.73
CA ALA A 278 18.98 10.02 -7.62
C ALA A 278 19.41 11.50 -7.70
N THR A 279 18.64 12.30 -8.43
CA THR A 279 18.81 13.75 -8.40
C THR A 279 18.23 14.28 -7.09
N VAL A 280 19.11 14.70 -6.17
CA VAL A 280 18.76 15.24 -4.86
C VAL A 280 19.50 16.56 -4.64
N ALA A 281 18.85 17.53 -4.02
CA ALA A 281 19.52 18.76 -3.62
C ALA A 281 20.43 18.49 -2.42
N ALA A 282 21.65 19.05 -2.43
CA ALA A 282 22.63 18.79 -1.37
C ALA A 282 22.09 19.14 0.03
N ASN A 283 22.31 18.24 0.99
CA ASN A 283 21.87 18.37 2.39
C ASN A 283 20.35 18.64 2.52
N LYS A 284 19.54 17.97 1.70
CA LYS A 284 18.08 17.97 1.77
C LYS A 284 17.57 16.58 2.11
N ALA A 285 16.26 16.43 2.24
CA ALA A 285 15.63 15.14 2.47
C ALA A 285 16.08 14.13 1.41
N GLY A 286 16.41 12.92 1.89
CA GLY A 286 16.59 11.72 1.09
C GLY A 286 15.30 10.91 1.05
N ILE A 287 15.43 9.59 0.88
CA ILE A 287 14.31 8.65 0.89
C ILE A 287 14.05 8.12 2.30
N ILE A 288 12.78 7.80 2.56
CA ILE A 288 12.38 6.95 3.68
C ILE A 288 11.97 5.61 3.07
N PHE A 289 12.79 4.59 3.29
CA PHE A 289 12.62 3.29 2.63
C PHE A 289 12.79 2.16 3.64
N ASN A 290 11.80 1.27 3.73
CA ASN A 290 11.88 0.05 4.53
C ASN A 290 11.81 -1.17 3.59
N THR A 291 12.82 -2.04 3.60
CA THR A 291 12.82 -3.24 2.75
C THR A 291 12.19 -4.47 3.41
N ARG A 292 12.03 -4.45 4.73
CA ARG A 292 11.47 -5.51 5.57
C ARG A 292 12.25 -6.82 5.45
N TRP A 293 11.62 -7.91 5.84
CA TRP A 293 12.15 -9.27 5.71
C TRP A 293 12.79 -9.53 4.35
N GLY A 294 13.94 -10.19 4.33
CA GLY A 294 14.56 -10.57 3.08
C GLY A 294 16.06 -10.71 3.24
N HIS A 295 16.78 -10.73 2.13
CA HIS A 295 18.22 -10.45 2.18
C HIS A 295 18.45 -9.36 1.15
N ASP A 296 18.41 -8.13 1.61
CA ASP A 296 18.19 -6.97 0.79
C ASP A 296 19.48 -6.22 0.49
N ALA A 297 19.44 -5.49 -0.62
CA ALA A 297 20.49 -4.55 -0.98
C ALA A 297 19.88 -3.15 -1.07
N LEU A 298 20.08 -2.34 -0.02
CA LEU A 298 19.51 -1.00 0.11
C LEU A 298 20.62 0.06 -0.01
N THR A 299 20.57 0.86 -1.07
CA THR A 299 21.43 2.04 -1.23
C THR A 299 20.58 3.30 -1.24
N GLY A 300 20.81 4.20 -0.29
CA GLY A 300 20.18 5.52 -0.24
C GLY A 300 20.69 6.47 -1.31
N THR A 301 20.51 7.77 -1.08
CA THR A 301 20.68 8.82 -2.07
C THR A 301 21.88 9.73 -1.76
N GLY A 302 21.79 11.00 -2.16
CA GLY A 302 22.73 12.05 -1.77
C GLY A 302 22.12 13.03 -0.75
N GLY A 303 20.95 12.70 -0.20
CA GLY A 303 20.20 13.46 0.80
C GLY A 303 20.34 12.85 2.19
N HIS A 304 19.50 13.25 3.13
CA HIS A 304 19.37 12.64 4.44
C HIS A 304 18.37 11.49 4.37
N ASP A 305 18.86 10.27 4.26
CA ASP A 305 18.05 9.07 4.08
C ASP A 305 17.69 8.43 5.43
N ILE A 306 16.50 7.84 5.52
CA ILE A 306 16.08 6.94 6.60
C ILE A 306 15.85 5.58 5.97
N LEU A 307 16.75 4.65 6.26
CA LEU A 307 16.83 3.36 5.60
C LEU A 307 16.64 2.27 6.63
N VAL A 308 15.65 1.42 6.43
CA VAL A 308 15.32 0.29 7.31
C VAL A 308 15.40 -0.99 6.50
N THR A 309 16.14 -1.98 6.99
CA THR A 309 16.20 -3.30 6.35
C THR A 309 15.51 -4.39 7.17
N ASP A 310 15.27 -4.18 8.46
CA ASP A 310 14.62 -5.16 9.36
C ASP A 310 15.31 -6.54 9.29
N ASP A 311 14.56 -7.64 9.15
CA ASP A 311 15.08 -9.01 9.28
C ASP A 311 15.85 -9.50 8.05
N GLY A 312 17.01 -10.08 8.31
CA GLY A 312 17.73 -10.95 7.39
C GLY A 312 19.11 -10.42 7.05
N ARG A 313 19.79 -11.00 6.05
CA ARG A 313 21.19 -10.67 5.78
C ARG A 313 21.32 -9.57 4.76
N ASP A 314 21.34 -8.35 5.25
CA ASP A 314 21.22 -7.18 4.42
C ASP A 314 22.57 -6.55 4.08
N THR A 315 22.55 -5.77 3.02
CA THR A 315 23.63 -4.86 2.66
C THR A 315 23.08 -3.47 2.48
N ILE A 316 23.48 -2.57 3.36
CA ILE A 316 22.99 -1.19 3.39
C ILE A 316 24.12 -0.18 3.14
N THR A 317 23.81 0.88 2.41
CA THR A 317 24.67 2.05 2.20
C THR A 317 23.81 3.31 2.28
N GLY A 318 24.09 4.23 3.21
CA GLY A 318 23.38 5.52 3.30
C GLY A 318 23.55 6.34 2.03
N GLY A 319 24.79 6.50 1.60
CA GLY A 319 25.13 7.34 0.46
C GLY A 319 25.80 8.61 0.96
N ARG A 320 25.63 9.75 0.27
CA ARG A 320 26.06 11.03 0.85
C ARG A 320 24.89 11.58 1.64
N GLY A 321 25.15 12.14 2.81
CA GLY A 321 24.06 12.60 3.63
C GLY A 321 24.46 12.74 5.08
N ASN A 322 23.47 12.73 5.94
CA ASN A 322 23.64 12.33 7.33
C ASN A 322 22.46 11.41 7.51
N ASP A 323 22.71 10.11 7.47
CA ASP A 323 21.68 9.11 7.25
C ASP A 323 21.38 8.35 8.54
N GLU A 324 20.15 7.86 8.65
CA GLU A 324 19.74 6.94 9.70
C GLU A 324 19.57 5.54 9.09
N LEU A 325 20.42 4.60 9.51
CA LEU A 325 20.47 3.23 9.01
C LEU A 325 19.99 2.30 10.12
N TRP A 326 18.88 1.62 9.90
CA TRP A 326 18.26 0.71 10.85
C TRP A 326 18.37 -0.72 10.30
N ILE A 327 19.23 -1.53 10.92
CA ILE A 327 19.59 -2.89 10.48
C ILE A 327 19.20 -3.92 11.54
N GLY A 328 17.97 -3.85 12.03
CA GLY A 328 17.52 -4.81 13.05
C GLY A 328 16.02 -4.73 13.28
N GLU A 329 15.46 -5.74 13.95
CA GLU A 329 14.03 -5.95 14.13
C GLU A 329 13.35 -4.76 14.83
N ASP A 330 12.16 -4.39 14.31
CA ASP A 330 11.33 -3.27 14.78
C ASP A 330 12.12 -1.96 14.91
N GLY A 331 13.18 -1.82 14.12
CA GLY A 331 14.08 -0.68 14.09
C GLY A 331 14.65 -0.32 15.45
N ARG A 332 14.94 -1.24 16.39
CA ARG A 332 15.73 -0.91 17.60
C ARG A 332 16.48 -2.08 18.21
N GLN A 333 16.04 -3.29 17.93
CA GLN A 333 16.66 -4.49 18.47
C GLN A 333 17.49 -5.15 17.38
N ALA A 334 18.51 -5.88 17.78
CA ALA A 334 19.22 -6.79 16.88
C ALA A 334 18.25 -7.85 16.33
N ASP A 335 18.37 -8.19 15.05
CA ASP A 335 17.59 -9.27 14.42
C ASP A 335 18.30 -10.64 14.53
N GLY A 336 19.60 -10.66 14.83
CA GLY A 336 20.40 -11.87 14.95
C GLY A 336 20.90 -12.42 13.61
N ASP A 337 20.76 -11.65 12.52
CA ASP A 337 21.33 -11.94 11.23
C ASP A 337 22.59 -11.12 10.95
N ARG A 338 23.32 -11.50 9.90
CA ARG A 338 24.64 -10.95 9.63
C ARG A 338 24.60 -9.88 8.56
N ASP A 339 24.56 -8.63 8.98
CA ASP A 339 24.47 -7.49 8.08
C ASP A 339 25.81 -6.93 7.62
N VAL A 340 25.74 -6.18 6.53
CA VAL A 340 26.87 -5.43 5.99
C VAL A 340 26.49 -3.98 5.80
N VAL A 341 26.98 -3.12 6.70
CA VAL A 341 26.89 -1.67 6.53
C VAL A 341 28.11 -1.16 5.78
N ILE A 342 27.88 -0.51 4.65
CA ILE A 342 28.92 0.06 3.79
C ILE A 342 29.00 1.56 4.05
N PHE A 343 30.19 2.01 4.43
CA PHE A 343 30.51 3.44 4.59
C PHE A 343 31.72 3.83 3.74
N ARG A 344 31.61 4.96 3.04
CA ARG A 344 32.58 5.49 2.07
C ARG A 344 32.90 6.95 2.40
N ALA A 345 33.93 7.47 1.72
CA ALA A 345 34.43 8.81 1.99
C ALA A 345 33.49 9.86 1.40
N GLY A 346 33.05 10.79 2.24
CA GLY A 346 32.07 11.81 1.90
C GLY A 346 30.62 11.38 2.11
N ASP A 347 30.42 10.25 2.79
CA ASP A 347 29.08 9.77 3.14
C ASP A 347 28.44 10.65 4.22
N GLY A 348 29.25 11.31 5.04
CA GLY A 348 28.82 12.33 5.98
C GLY A 348 28.75 11.82 7.42
N ASN A 349 27.71 12.18 8.16
CA ASN A 349 27.58 11.86 9.59
C ASN A 349 26.37 10.96 9.82
N ASP A 350 26.59 9.65 9.80
CA ASP A 350 25.52 8.66 9.81
C ASP A 350 25.33 8.08 11.20
N THR A 351 24.12 7.62 11.48
CA THR A 351 23.77 6.87 12.68
C THR A 351 23.28 5.49 12.28
N ILE A 352 23.83 4.46 12.91
CA ILE A 352 23.45 3.07 12.69
C ILE A 352 22.79 2.56 13.97
N PHE A 353 21.60 1.98 13.82
CA PHE A 353 20.82 1.34 14.87
C PHE A 353 20.74 -0.17 14.60
N GLY A 354 20.73 -0.97 15.67
CA GLY A 354 20.63 -2.43 15.58
C GLY A 354 21.96 -3.18 15.46
N PHE A 355 23.08 -2.47 15.31
CA PHE A 355 24.40 -3.09 15.02
C PHE A 355 24.90 -4.03 16.13
N GLU A 356 25.18 -5.29 15.78
CA GLU A 356 25.74 -6.34 16.62
C GLU A 356 27.25 -6.50 16.37
N SER A 357 28.09 -6.03 17.31
CA SER A 357 29.55 -5.99 17.14
C SER A 357 30.22 -7.36 16.91
N ASP A 358 29.61 -8.44 17.38
CA ASP A 358 30.12 -9.81 17.24
C ASP A 358 29.65 -10.52 15.96
N LEU A 359 28.70 -9.93 15.23
CA LEU A 359 28.05 -10.53 14.08
C LEU A 359 28.22 -9.68 12.82
N ASP A 360 27.81 -8.42 12.88
CA ASP A 360 27.71 -7.52 11.75
C ASP A 360 29.06 -7.02 11.24
N VAL A 361 29.03 -6.55 9.99
CA VAL A 361 30.22 -6.00 9.34
C VAL A 361 30.03 -4.55 8.94
N LEU A 362 30.84 -3.71 9.58
CA LEU A 362 31.07 -2.34 9.13
C LEU A 362 32.21 -2.30 8.10
N ASN A 363 31.85 -2.18 6.82
CA ASN A 363 32.80 -2.11 5.71
C ASN A 363 33.25 -0.66 5.45
N LEU A 364 34.42 -0.31 6.01
CA LEU A 364 35.04 1.02 5.90
C LEU A 364 35.99 1.20 4.71
N ALA A 365 36.08 0.22 3.80
CA ALA A 365 37.00 0.23 2.65
C ALA A 365 38.48 0.52 3.03
N GLY A 366 38.93 0.04 4.19
CA GLY A 366 40.32 0.18 4.67
C GLY A 366 40.66 1.56 5.24
N ARG A 367 39.67 2.42 5.50
CA ARG A 367 39.89 3.73 6.14
C ARG A 367 40.30 3.59 7.60
N SER A 368 41.20 4.47 8.03
CA SER A 368 41.52 4.64 9.45
C SER A 368 40.46 5.49 10.15
N TYR A 369 40.12 5.14 11.38
CA TYR A 369 39.15 5.83 12.23
C TYR A 369 39.69 6.00 13.65
N ASN A 370 39.09 6.93 14.39
CA ASN A 370 39.21 6.99 15.85
C ASN A 370 37.87 6.60 16.46
N ALA A 371 37.86 5.64 17.38
CA ALA A 371 36.68 5.24 18.13
C ALA A 371 36.65 5.91 19.50
N ARG A 372 35.47 6.36 19.93
CA ARG A 372 35.25 6.90 21.28
C ARG A 372 33.82 6.63 21.72
N GLU A 373 33.65 6.05 22.90
CA GLU A 373 32.34 5.94 23.55
C GLU A 373 31.75 7.33 23.89
N THR A 374 30.45 7.45 23.71
CA THR A 374 29.65 8.64 24.03
C THR A 374 28.49 8.26 24.95
N GLY A 375 27.56 9.19 25.23
CA GLY A 375 26.33 8.85 25.95
C GLY A 375 25.36 8.00 25.13
N ASP A 376 25.49 8.05 23.80
CA ASP A 376 24.50 7.51 22.85
C ASP A 376 25.05 6.27 22.09
N GLY A 377 26.25 5.78 22.45
CA GLY A 377 26.93 4.66 21.79
C GLY A 377 28.36 4.99 21.34
N THR A 378 28.90 4.23 20.40
CA THR A 378 30.29 4.36 19.93
C THR A 378 30.38 5.24 18.70
N LEU A 379 31.10 6.36 18.82
CA LEU A 379 31.36 7.28 17.73
C LEU A 379 32.69 6.95 17.03
N LEU A 380 32.62 6.68 15.73
CA LEU A 380 33.77 6.56 14.84
C LEU A 380 33.95 7.87 14.08
N SER A 381 35.13 8.47 14.17
CA SER A 381 35.47 9.71 13.47
C SER A 381 36.57 9.51 12.44
N PHE A 382 36.38 10.05 11.24
CA PHE A 382 37.31 9.95 10.12
C PHE A 382 38.01 11.29 9.85
N GLY A 383 39.22 11.24 9.29
CA GLY A 383 40.08 12.42 9.12
C GLY A 383 39.54 13.51 8.18
N ASN A 384 38.48 13.24 7.43
CA ASN A 384 37.82 14.16 6.51
C ASN A 384 36.56 14.83 7.09
N GLY A 385 36.20 14.54 8.34
CA GLY A 385 35.04 15.12 9.02
C GLY A 385 33.80 14.23 9.02
N ASP A 386 33.79 13.12 8.27
CA ASP A 386 32.74 12.11 8.32
C ASP A 386 32.73 11.41 9.70
N THR A 387 31.55 10.95 10.12
CA THR A 387 31.38 10.15 11.34
C THR A 387 30.36 9.04 11.18
N ILE A 388 30.49 8.01 12.00
CA ILE A 388 29.45 6.99 12.22
C ILE A 388 29.19 6.92 13.71
N LEU A 389 27.93 7.06 14.12
CA LEU A 389 27.50 6.70 15.46
C LEU A 389 26.87 5.30 15.41
N LEU A 390 27.50 4.32 16.07
CA LEU A 390 26.86 3.04 16.37
C LEU A 390 26.00 3.23 17.63
N SER A 391 24.71 3.43 17.44
CA SER A 391 23.77 3.75 18.53
C SER A 391 23.69 2.59 19.50
N ASP A 392 23.76 2.90 20.80
CA ASP A 392 23.65 1.93 21.90
C ASP A 392 24.69 0.78 21.90
N VAL A 393 25.74 0.89 21.09
CA VAL A 393 26.89 -0.04 21.09
C VAL A 393 28.04 0.55 21.93
N PHE A 394 28.50 -0.17 22.95
CA PHE A 394 29.53 0.32 23.90
C PHE A 394 30.81 -0.54 23.96
N ASP A 395 30.88 -1.61 23.18
CA ASP A 395 31.94 -2.63 23.22
C ASP A 395 32.59 -2.90 21.86
N PHE A 396 32.52 -1.93 20.95
CA PHE A 396 33.03 -2.02 19.57
C PHE A 396 34.58 -2.10 19.44
N VAL A 397 35.34 -2.11 20.54
CA VAL A 397 36.81 -1.91 20.54
C VAL A 397 37.62 -3.18 20.75
#